data_AF-A0A6V7JZK8-F1
#
_entry.id   AF-A0A6V7JZK8-F1
#
_cell.length_a   1.000
_cell.length_b   1.000
_cell.length_c   1.000
_cell.angle_alpha   90.00
_cell.angle_beta   90.00
_cell.angle_gamma   90.00
#
_symmetry.space_group_name_H-M   'P 1'
#
loop_
_entity.id
_entity.type
_entity.pdbx_description
1 polymer ?
#
loop_
_entity_poly.entity_id
_entity_poly.type
_entity_poly.pdbx_seq_one_letter_code
_entity_poly.pdbx_strand_id
1 'polypeptide(L)'
;GGKIPVRWTAPEAIAFRKFTSASDVWSMGIVCWEVMSYGERPYWNWSNQDVIKSIEKGYRLPAPMDCPEAIYQLMLDCWQKERTHRPTFANLTQTFDKLIRSPDTLRKIAQN
;
A
#
# COMPACT_ATOMS: atom_id res chain seq x y z
N GLY A 1 3.08 -9.71 24.37
CA GLY A 1 2.90 -9.60 22.90
C GLY A 1 2.76 -8.13 22.55
N GLY A 2 3.57 -7.62 21.61
CA GLY A 2 3.64 -6.19 21.27
C GLY A 2 2.34 -5.62 20.66
N LYS A 3 2.21 -4.30 20.68
CA LYS A 3 1.09 -3.56 20.04
C LYS A 3 1.17 -3.71 18.51
N ILE A 4 0.05 -3.96 17.83
CA ILE A 4 0.00 -4.05 16.36
C ILE A 4 0.26 -2.65 15.76
N PRO A 5 1.14 -2.51 14.75
CA PRO A 5 1.30 -1.28 13.98
C PRO A 5 0.12 -1.09 13.00
N VAL A 6 -1.01 -0.60 13.51
CA VAL A 6 -2.31 -0.51 12.80
C VAL A 6 -2.18 0.05 11.37
N ARG A 7 -1.40 1.11 11.15
CA ARG A 7 -1.33 1.81 9.87
C ARG A 7 -0.61 1.04 8.75
N TRP A 8 0.17 0.02 9.11
CA TRP A 8 0.81 -0.89 8.16
C TRP A 8 0.07 -2.21 8.04
N THR A 9 -0.85 -2.52 8.95
CA THR A 9 -1.40 -3.87 9.08
C THR A 9 -2.67 -4.02 8.23
N ALA A 10 -2.74 -5.10 7.46
CA ALA A 10 -3.92 -5.41 6.65
C ALA A 10 -5.21 -5.56 7.50
N PRO A 11 -6.40 -5.25 6.95
CA PRO A 11 -7.66 -5.29 7.69
C PRO A 11 -7.95 -6.64 8.34
N GLU A 12 -7.69 -7.74 7.65
CA GLU A 12 -7.92 -9.09 8.17
C GLU A 12 -6.96 -9.48 9.29
N ALA A 13 -5.76 -8.92 9.28
CA ALA A 13 -4.76 -9.13 10.33
C ALA A 13 -5.10 -8.31 11.59
N ILE A 14 -5.70 -7.11 11.43
CA ILE A 14 -6.23 -6.32 12.54
C ILE A 14 -7.46 -7.01 13.15
N ALA A 15 -8.46 -7.33 12.33
CA ALA A 15 -9.77 -7.79 12.79
C ALA A 15 -9.74 -9.25 13.30
N PHE A 16 -9.02 -10.13 12.60
CA PHE A 16 -9.09 -11.58 12.83
C PHE A 16 -7.74 -12.21 13.17
N ARG A 17 -6.69 -11.39 13.36
CA ARG A 17 -5.31 -11.87 13.61
C ARG A 17 -4.79 -12.84 12.54
N LYS A 18 -5.29 -12.73 11.30
CA LYS A 18 -4.85 -13.54 10.17
C LYS A 18 -3.64 -12.90 9.47
N PHE A 19 -2.45 -13.23 9.97
CA PHE A 19 -1.18 -12.80 9.37
C PHE A 19 -0.72 -13.82 8.33
N THR A 20 -0.45 -13.35 7.11
CA THR A 20 -0.03 -14.16 5.96
C THR A 20 0.86 -13.33 5.03
N SER A 21 1.51 -13.93 4.04
CA SER A 21 2.25 -13.17 3.03
C SER A 21 1.38 -12.14 2.30
N ALA A 22 0.07 -12.37 2.15
CA ALA A 22 -0.85 -11.40 1.57
C ALA A 22 -1.12 -10.19 2.49
N SER A 23 -1.04 -10.36 3.83
CA SER A 23 -1.07 -9.21 4.75
C SER A 23 0.26 -8.45 4.73
N ASP A 24 1.38 -9.13 4.46
CA ASP A 24 2.67 -8.46 4.28
C ASP A 24 2.73 -7.65 2.97
N VAL A 25 2.03 -8.09 1.92
CA VAL A 25 1.85 -7.31 0.68
C VAL A 25 1.12 -5.99 0.94
N TRP A 26 0.11 -5.99 1.82
CA TRP A 26 -0.53 -4.74 2.24
C TRP A 26 0.49 -3.79 2.88
N SER A 27 1.28 -4.30 3.82
CA SER A 27 2.36 -3.55 4.49
C SER A 27 3.36 -3.01 3.48
N MET A 28 3.73 -3.80 2.46
CA MET A 28 4.61 -3.38 1.38
C MET A 28 4.04 -2.20 0.59
N GLY A 29 2.72 -2.19 0.31
CA GLY A 29 2.07 -1.04 -0.30
C GLY A 29 2.22 0.25 0.52
N ILE A 30 2.07 0.15 1.86
CA ILE A 30 2.30 1.30 2.77
C ILE A 30 3.77 1.74 2.73
N VAL A 31 4.72 0.80 2.74
CA VAL A 31 6.16 1.12 2.62
C VAL A 31 6.47 1.80 1.29
N CYS A 32 5.89 1.34 0.17
CA CYS A 32 6.04 2.01 -1.12
C CYS A 32 5.50 3.45 -1.05
N TRP A 33 4.37 3.67 -0.39
CA TRP A 33 3.82 5.01 -0.17
C TRP A 33 4.77 5.89 0.64
N GLU A 34 5.36 5.37 1.72
CA GLU A 34 6.36 6.09 2.52
C GLU A 34 7.62 6.45 1.72
N VAL A 35 8.14 5.52 0.91
CA VAL A 35 9.31 5.80 0.06
C VAL A 35 9.01 6.92 -0.92
N MET A 36 7.85 6.86 -1.59
CA MET A 36 7.44 7.87 -2.58
C MET A 36 7.07 9.22 -1.95
N SER A 37 6.70 9.24 -0.67
CA SER A 37 6.42 10.47 0.08
C SER A 37 7.61 10.98 0.90
N TYR A 38 8.82 10.42 0.70
CA TYR A 38 10.02 10.79 1.45
C TYR A 38 9.87 10.64 2.98
N GLY A 39 9.13 9.63 3.41
CA GLY A 39 8.96 9.28 4.82
C GLY A 39 7.82 10.01 5.53
N GLU A 40 6.81 10.51 4.79
CA GLU A 40 5.60 11.01 5.43
C GLU A 40 4.93 9.92 6.28
N ARG A 41 4.26 10.35 7.34
CA ARG A 41 3.52 9.45 8.24
C ARG A 41 2.25 8.94 7.53
N PRO A 42 2.06 7.62 7.31
CA PRO A 42 0.86 7.10 6.65
C PRO A 42 -0.42 7.52 7.37
N TYR A 43 -1.38 8.09 6.66
CA TYR A 43 -2.64 8.66 7.19
C TYR A 43 -2.46 9.86 8.14
N TRP A 44 -1.29 10.52 8.11
CA TRP A 44 -0.98 11.75 8.85
C TRP A 44 -1.39 11.71 10.33
N ASN A 45 -2.29 12.61 10.75
CA ASN A 45 -2.70 12.80 12.14
C ASN A 45 -3.91 11.95 12.55
N TRP A 46 -4.39 11.06 11.69
CA TRP A 46 -5.57 10.24 12.00
C TRP A 46 -5.34 9.31 13.19
N SER A 47 -6.36 9.11 14.03
CA SER A 47 -6.27 8.09 15.07
C SER A 47 -6.25 6.70 14.43
N ASN A 48 -5.75 5.68 15.15
CA ASN A 48 -5.82 4.30 14.67
C ASN A 48 -7.26 3.86 14.37
N GLN A 49 -8.24 4.37 15.13
CA GLN A 49 -9.66 4.05 14.91
C GLN A 49 -10.18 4.67 13.61
N ASP A 50 -9.78 5.91 13.29
CA ASP A 50 -10.20 6.58 12.06
C ASP A 50 -9.60 5.91 10.82
N VAL A 51 -8.35 5.47 10.91
CA VAL A 51 -7.67 4.70 9.86
C VAL A 51 -8.43 3.41 9.56
N ILE A 52 -8.74 2.62 10.60
CA ILE A 52 -9.49 1.36 10.45
C ILE A 52 -10.85 1.61 9.80
N LYS A 53 -11.64 2.52 10.35
CA LYS A 53 -12.99 2.83 9.83
C LYS A 53 -12.97 3.30 8.39
N SER A 54 -11.99 4.11 8.01
CA SER A 54 -11.90 4.67 6.66
C SER A 54 -11.47 3.61 5.65
N ILE A 55 -10.49 2.76 6.00
CA ILE A 55 -10.06 1.64 5.15
C ILE A 55 -11.22 0.68 4.89
N GLU A 56 -12.03 0.37 5.90
CA GLU A 56 -13.23 -0.47 5.78
C GLU A 56 -14.28 0.12 4.82
N LYS A 57 -14.41 1.46 4.81
CA LYS A 57 -15.26 2.21 3.87
C LYS A 57 -14.67 2.33 2.46
N GLY A 58 -13.48 1.79 2.22
CA GLY A 58 -12.83 1.79 0.91
C GLY A 58 -11.82 2.91 0.70
N TYR A 59 -11.57 3.77 1.69
CA TYR A 59 -10.53 4.79 1.58
C TYR A 59 -9.14 4.15 1.42
N ARG A 60 -8.32 4.73 0.55
CA ARG A 60 -6.91 4.44 0.37
C ARG A 60 -6.12 5.74 0.40
N LEU A 61 -4.84 5.66 0.77
CA LEU A 61 -3.97 6.83 0.74
C LEU A 61 -3.93 7.38 -0.70
N PRO A 62 -3.98 8.71 -0.88
CA PRO A 62 -3.83 9.32 -2.20
C PRO A 62 -2.41 9.14 -2.72
N ALA A 63 -2.20 9.42 -4.00
CA ALA A 63 -0.87 9.38 -4.57
C ALA A 63 0.01 10.46 -3.91
N PRO A 64 1.25 10.12 -3.51
CA PRO A 64 2.24 11.11 -3.11
C PRO A 64 2.50 12.12 -4.23
N MET A 65 3.03 13.29 -3.88
CA MET A 65 3.47 14.30 -4.85
C MET A 65 4.48 13.69 -5.82
N ASP A 66 4.34 14.01 -7.11
CA ASP A 66 5.22 13.53 -8.18
C ASP A 66 5.34 12.00 -8.27
N CYS A 67 4.34 11.26 -7.75
CA CYS A 67 4.34 9.80 -7.80
C CYS A 67 3.97 9.30 -9.21
N PRO A 68 4.77 8.43 -9.84
CA PRO A 68 4.39 7.78 -11.08
C PRO A 68 3.09 6.98 -10.92
N GLU A 69 2.18 7.13 -11.89
CA GLU A 69 0.87 6.47 -11.89
C GLU A 69 1.01 4.94 -11.80
N ALA A 70 1.99 4.37 -12.48
CA ALA A 70 2.26 2.93 -12.42
C ALA A 70 2.64 2.43 -11.01
N ILE A 71 3.37 3.25 -10.25
CA ILE A 71 3.75 2.92 -8.88
C ILE A 71 2.56 3.08 -7.95
N TYR A 72 1.76 4.14 -8.12
CA TYR A 72 0.54 4.32 -7.33
C TYR A 72 -0.47 3.21 -7.57
N GLN A 73 -0.67 2.78 -8.83
CA GLN A 73 -1.54 1.66 -9.15
C GLN A 73 -1.07 0.37 -8.46
N LEU A 74 0.23 0.10 -8.44
CA LEU A 74 0.80 -1.03 -7.70
C LEU A 74 0.48 -0.94 -6.20
N MET A 75 0.53 0.24 -5.58
CA MET A 75 0.13 0.43 -4.18
C MET A 75 -1.37 0.11 -3.99
N LEU A 76 -2.24 0.58 -4.89
CA LEU A 76 -3.67 0.28 -4.84
C LEU A 76 -3.96 -1.23 -4.96
N ASP A 77 -3.20 -1.94 -5.80
CA ASP A 77 -3.29 -3.39 -5.95
C ASP A 77 -2.86 -4.11 -4.66
N CYS A 78 -1.83 -3.62 -3.97
CA CYS A 78 -1.45 -4.12 -2.64
C CYS A 78 -2.56 -3.91 -1.59
N TRP A 79 -3.37 -2.87 -1.74
CA TRP A 79 -4.43 -2.52 -0.80
C TRP A 79 -5.82 -3.01 -1.21
N GLN A 80 -5.91 -4.03 -2.06
CA GLN A 80 -7.17 -4.71 -2.33
C GLN A 80 -7.78 -5.27 -1.04
N LYS A 81 -9.10 -5.05 -0.87
CA LYS A 81 -9.83 -5.50 0.32
C LYS A 81 -9.77 -7.02 0.44
N GLU A 82 -10.08 -7.71 -0.65
CA GLU A 82 -9.99 -9.15 -0.74
C GLU A 82 -8.52 -9.56 -0.88
N ARG A 83 -8.01 -10.31 0.10
CA ARG A 83 -6.58 -10.66 0.17
C ARG A 83 -6.10 -11.48 -1.01
N THR A 84 -6.99 -12.25 -1.64
CA THR A 84 -6.70 -13.09 -2.80
C THR A 84 -6.55 -12.30 -4.10
N HIS A 85 -7.00 -11.04 -4.14
CA HIS A 85 -6.80 -10.13 -5.27
C HIS A 85 -5.50 -9.33 -5.19
N ARG A 86 -4.77 -9.40 -4.06
CA ARG A 86 -3.48 -8.73 -3.92
C ARG A 86 -2.41 -9.47 -4.74
N PRO A 87 -1.43 -8.76 -5.33
CA PRO A 87 -0.31 -9.40 -6.00
C PRO A 87 0.51 -10.23 -5.00
N THR A 88 1.19 -11.26 -5.48
CA THR A 88 2.23 -11.92 -4.68
C THR A 88 3.53 -11.12 -4.71
N PHE A 89 4.46 -11.36 -3.78
CA PHE A 89 5.80 -10.75 -3.85
C PHE A 89 6.55 -11.09 -5.15
N ALA A 90 6.31 -12.27 -5.73
CA ALA A 90 6.87 -12.62 -7.04
C ALA A 90 6.30 -11.72 -8.16
N ASN A 91 5.01 -11.39 -8.09
CA ASN A 91 4.42 -10.43 -9.03
C ASN A 91 4.98 -9.01 -8.80
N LEU A 92 5.11 -8.57 -7.55
CA LEU A 92 5.66 -7.25 -7.22
C LEU A 92 7.09 -7.07 -7.76
N THR A 93 7.97 -8.03 -7.48
CA THR A 93 9.36 -8.01 -7.97
C THR A 93 9.44 -7.98 -9.49
N GLN A 94 8.61 -8.77 -10.18
CA GLN A 94 8.52 -8.75 -11.64
C GLN A 94 8.03 -7.40 -12.17
N THR A 95 7.03 -6.79 -11.53
CA THR A 95 6.52 -5.48 -11.93
C THR A 95 7.57 -4.39 -11.73
N PHE A 96 8.26 -4.36 -10.58
CA PHE A 96 9.34 -3.40 -10.34
C PHE A 96 10.48 -3.54 -11.35
N ASP A 97 10.92 -4.77 -11.65
CA ASP A 97 11.97 -5.02 -12.64
C ASP A 97 11.57 -4.49 -14.05
N LYS A 98 10.32 -4.70 -14.47
CA LYS A 98 9.80 -4.14 -15.72
C LYS A 98 9.80 -2.62 -15.74
N LEU A 99 9.37 -1.97 -14.65
CA LEU A 99 9.34 -0.52 -14.56
C LEU A 99 10.75 0.08 -14.58
N ILE A 100 11.71 -0.54 -13.91
CA ILE A 100 13.12 -0.11 -13.89
C ILE A 100 13.77 -0.26 -15.26
N ARG A 101 13.47 -1.34 -16.00
CA ARG A 101 14.00 -1.58 -17.36
C ARG A 101 13.37 -0.67 -18.42
N SER A 102 12.21 -0.11 -18.15
CA SER A 102 11.45 0.75 -19.06
C SER A 102 11.07 2.07 -18.38
N PRO A 103 12.04 2.96 -18.07
CA PRO A 103 11.82 4.14 -17.23
C PRO A 103 10.80 5.13 -17.82
N ASP A 104 10.54 5.09 -19.13
CA ASP A 104 9.50 5.91 -19.77
C ASP A 104 8.10 5.64 -19.20
N THR A 105 7.87 4.42 -18.69
CA THR A 105 6.62 4.04 -18.02
C THR A 105 6.39 4.80 -16.71
N LEU A 106 7.45 5.38 -16.12
CA LEU A 106 7.40 6.16 -14.88
C LEU A 106 7.18 7.67 -15.11
N ARG A 107 7.14 8.14 -16.36
CA ARG A 107 6.99 9.57 -16.67
C ARG A 107 5.58 10.10 -16.41
N LYS A 108 4.56 9.25 -16.50
CA LYS A 108 3.16 9.66 -16.27
C LYS A 108 2.91 9.71 -14.76
N ILE A 109 2.60 10.89 -14.25
CA ILE A 109 2.34 11.15 -12.84
C ILE A 109 0.85 10.90 -12.53
N ALA A 110 0.57 10.30 -11.37
CA ALA A 110 -0.78 10.08 -10.89
C ALA A 110 -1.52 11.42 -10.67
N GLN A 111 -2.80 11.47 -11.05
CA GLN A 111 -3.68 12.57 -10.69
C GLN A 111 -4.44 12.20 -9.42
N ASN A 112 -4.54 13.14 -8.48
CA ASN A 112 -5.31 12.98 -7.23
C ASN A 112 -6.79 13.26 -7.43
#